data_AF-A0A0C2VKH3-F1
#
_entry.id   AF-A0A0C2VKH3-F1
#
_cell.length_a   1.000
_cell.length_b   1.000
_cell.length_c   1.000
_cell.angle_alpha   90.00
_cell.angle_beta   90.00
_cell.angle_gamma   90.00
#
_symmetry.space_group_name_H-M   'P 1'
#
loop_
_entity.id
_entity.type
_entity.pdbx_description
1 polymer ?
#
loop_
_entity_poly.entity_id
_entity_poly.type
_entity_poly.pdbx_seq_one_letter_code
_entity_poly.pdbx_strand_id
1 'polypeptide(L)'
;MSVLDNWQQWTSFLGDRVIHAKEDGMKREAMTDIAVKLGGYLSNNVEPKNEQERVMKDLWSVAKEDEQHVLANLMIRLVQQRKTH
;
A
#
# COMPACT_ATOMS: atom_id res chain seq x y z
N MET A 1 1.60 -11.26 20.88
CA MET A 1 1.55 -11.31 19.40
C MET A 1 2.07 -9.98 18.90
N SER A 2 3.29 -9.98 18.37
CA SER A 2 4.02 -8.72 18.15
C SER A 2 3.68 -8.15 16.78
N VAL A 3 3.36 -6.86 16.78
CA VAL A 3 3.09 -6.00 15.62
C VAL A 3 4.43 -5.70 14.89
N LEU A 4 5.37 -6.66 14.85
CA LEU A 4 6.78 -6.45 14.45
C LEU A 4 7.13 -6.88 13.01
N ASP A 5 6.15 -7.21 12.17
CA ASP A 5 6.39 -7.41 10.72
C ASP A 5 5.47 -6.53 9.84
N ASN A 6 5.15 -5.33 10.33
CA ASN A 6 4.14 -4.43 9.74
C ASN A 6 4.32 -4.20 8.23
N TRP A 7 5.53 -3.97 7.74
CA TRP A 7 5.77 -3.75 6.31
C TRP A 7 5.50 -4.99 5.44
N GLN A 8 6.03 -6.14 5.83
CA GLN A 8 5.88 -7.38 5.07
C GLN A 8 4.43 -7.86 5.10
N GLN A 9 3.77 -7.71 6.26
CA GLN A 9 2.38 -8.07 6.45
C GLN A 9 1.44 -7.11 5.71
N TRP A 10 1.74 -5.81 5.72
CA TRP A 10 0.99 -4.79 4.96
C TRP A 10 1.15 -5.00 3.46
N THR A 11 2.37 -5.26 2.97
CA THR A 11 2.59 -5.55 1.54
C THR A 11 1.91 -6.86 1.13
N SER A 12 1.96 -7.91 1.95
CA SER A 12 1.21 -9.15 1.68
C SER A 12 -0.29 -8.88 1.61
N PHE A 13 -0.85 -8.18 2.60
CA PHE A 13 -2.28 -7.85 2.66
C PHE A 13 -2.74 -7.01 1.46
N LEU A 14 -1.99 -5.96 1.10
CA LEU A 14 -2.27 -5.17 -0.09
C LEU A 14 -2.22 -6.05 -1.34
N GLY A 15 -1.21 -6.93 -1.44
CA GLY A 15 -1.04 -7.84 -2.57
C GLY A 15 -2.19 -8.84 -2.71
N ASP A 16 -2.63 -9.45 -1.61
CA ASP A 16 -3.78 -10.36 -1.58
C ASP A 16 -5.05 -9.65 -2.04
N ARG A 17 -5.29 -8.43 -1.53
CA ARG A 17 -6.47 -7.63 -1.86
C ARG A 17 -6.48 -7.20 -3.34
N VAL A 18 -5.31 -6.80 -3.86
CA VAL A 18 -5.10 -6.41 -5.25
C VAL A 18 -5.27 -7.60 -6.21
N ILE A 19 -4.75 -8.78 -5.86
CA ILE A 19 -4.86 -9.99 -6.68
C ILE A 19 -6.31 -10.43 -6.75
N HIS A 20 -6.98 -10.57 -5.61
CA HIS A 20 -8.41 -10.88 -5.58
C HIS A 20 -9.22 -9.86 -6.38
N ALA A 21 -8.93 -8.57 -6.23
CA ALA A 21 -9.61 -7.54 -7.00
C ALA A 21 -9.43 -7.71 -8.51
N LYS A 22 -8.22 -8.06 -8.96
CA LYS A 22 -7.94 -8.31 -10.37
C LYS A 22 -8.65 -9.57 -10.89
N GLU A 23 -8.65 -10.65 -10.11
CA GLU A 23 -9.30 -11.92 -10.46
C GLU A 23 -10.83 -11.78 -10.57
N ASP A 24 -11.43 -10.96 -9.71
CA ASP A 24 -12.86 -10.65 -9.72
C ASP A 24 -13.27 -9.67 -10.85
N GLY A 25 -12.34 -9.28 -11.74
CA GLY A 25 -12.62 -8.38 -12.86
C GLY A 25 -12.82 -6.92 -12.46
N MET A 26 -12.35 -6.53 -11.27
CA MET A 26 -12.51 -5.17 -10.75
C MET A 26 -11.69 -4.17 -11.57
N LYS A 27 -12.28 -2.99 -11.82
CA LYS A 27 -11.61 -1.93 -12.59
C LYS A 27 -10.41 -1.37 -11.83
N ARG A 28 -9.42 -0.92 -12.59
CA ARG A 28 -8.15 -0.37 -12.08
C ARG A 28 -8.36 0.85 -11.17
N GLU A 29 -9.40 1.64 -11.41
CA GLU A 29 -9.76 2.78 -10.55
C GLU A 29 -10.12 2.29 -9.13
N ALA A 30 -10.95 1.25 -9.00
CA ALA A 30 -11.35 0.72 -7.70
C ALA A 30 -10.17 0.12 -6.91
N MET A 31 -9.20 -0.47 -7.61
CA MET A 31 -7.95 -0.93 -6.98
C MET A 31 -7.11 0.24 -6.43
N THR A 32 -7.08 1.36 -7.17
CA THR A 32 -6.39 2.58 -6.75
C THR A 32 -7.03 3.16 -5.49
N ASP A 33 -8.36 3.22 -5.44
CA ASP A 33 -9.10 3.73 -4.28
C ASP A 33 -8.82 2.92 -3.00
N ILE A 34 -8.71 1.59 -3.14
CA ILE A 34 -8.33 0.71 -2.03
C ILE A 34 -6.92 1.05 -1.54
N ALA A 35 -5.97 1.21 -2.45
CA ALA A 35 -4.59 1.52 -2.09
C ALA A 35 -4.44 2.93 -1.49
N VAL A 36 -5.24 3.93 -1.93
CA VAL A 36 -5.28 5.25 -1.29
C VAL A 36 -5.80 5.19 0.14
N LYS A 37 -6.90 4.46 0.37
CA LYS A 37 -7.43 4.26 1.73
C LYS A 37 -6.41 3.56 2.63
N LEU A 38 -5.68 2.58 2.10
CA LEU A 38 -4.65 1.84 2.84
C LEU A 38 -3.39 2.68 3.10
N GLY A 39 -2.99 3.54 2.17
CA GLY A 39 -1.90 4.50 2.36
C GLY A 39 -2.24 5.56 3.42
N GLY A 40 -3.46 6.10 3.37
CA GLY A 40 -3.98 7.00 4.40
C GLY A 40 -4.08 6.35 5.78
N TYR A 41 -4.44 5.07 5.86
CA TYR A 41 -4.44 4.31 7.12
C TYR A 41 -3.02 4.17 7.69
N LEU A 42 -2.04 3.81 6.87
CA LEU A 42 -0.63 3.71 7.26
C LEU A 42 -0.08 5.03 7.78
N SER A 43 -0.31 6.11 7.03
CA SER A 43 0.21 7.45 7.38
C SER A 43 -0.32 7.92 8.74
N ASN A 44 -1.62 7.70 9.00
CA ASN A 44 -2.29 8.23 10.20
C ASN A 44 -2.24 7.30 11.42
N ASN A 45 -2.24 5.97 11.24
CA ASN A 45 -2.47 5.03 12.34
C ASN A 45 -1.26 4.14 12.66
N VAL A 46 -0.19 4.20 11.86
CA VAL A 46 0.99 3.37 12.08
C VAL A 46 2.16 4.25 12.51
N GLU A 47 2.69 3.94 13.70
CA GLU A 47 3.99 4.43 14.13
C GLU A 47 5.06 3.60 13.38
N PRO A 48 5.91 4.25 12.55
CA PRO A 48 6.83 3.54 11.69
C PRO A 48 7.87 2.79 12.53
N LYS A 49 7.99 1.47 12.29
CA LYS A 49 8.88 0.58 13.04
C LYS A 49 10.20 0.29 12.33
N ASN A 50 10.27 0.63 11.05
CA ASN A 50 11.46 0.51 10.22
C ASN A 50 11.57 1.73 9.27
N GLU A 51 12.70 1.83 8.59
CA GLU A 51 12.99 2.95 7.69
C GLU A 51 12.07 2.95 6.46
N GLN A 52 11.64 1.79 5.96
CA GLN A 52 10.75 1.68 4.80
C GLN A 52 9.38 2.29 5.09
N GLU A 53 8.81 1.96 6.25
CA GLU A 53 7.54 2.53 6.73
C GLU A 53 7.66 4.03 6.99
N ARG A 54 8.80 4.49 7.53
CA ARG A 54 9.06 5.91 7.77
C ARG A 54 9.09 6.70 6.47
N VAL A 55 9.87 6.24 5.48
CA VAL A 55 9.95 6.89 4.16
C VAL A 55 8.59 6.92 3.49
N MET A 56 7.82 5.83 3.55
CA MET A 56 6.46 5.80 3.00
C MET A 56 5.54 6.83 3.66
N LYS A 57 5.59 6.92 4.99
CA LYS A 57 4.79 7.88 5.76
C LYS A 57 5.17 9.32 5.42
N ASP A 58 6.46 9.61 5.34
CA ASP A 58 6.97 10.95 5.03
C ASP A 58 6.55 11.37 3.61
N LEU A 59 6.73 10.49 2.61
CA LEU A 59 6.29 10.72 1.23
C LEU A 59 4.78 10.95 1.14
N TRP A 60 3.99 10.14 1.85
CA TRP A 60 2.53 10.28 1.88
C TRP A 60 2.09 11.61 2.50
N SER A 61 2.79 12.08 3.54
CA SER A 61 2.44 13.29 4.29
C SER A 61 2.64 14.58 3.49
N VAL A 62 3.56 14.57 2.52
CA VAL A 62 3.88 15.74 1.68
C VAL A 62 3.22 15.68 0.29
N ALA A 63 2.69 14.51 -0.09
CA ALA A 63 2.03 14.29 -1.37
C ALA A 63 0.64 14.94 -1.41
N LYS A 64 0.33 15.60 -2.52
CA LYS A 64 -1.02 16.02 -2.89
C LYS A 64 -1.89 14.82 -3.26
N GLU A 65 -3.20 15.02 -3.39
CA GLU A 65 -4.15 13.94 -3.66
C GLU A 65 -3.78 13.12 -4.91
N ASP A 66 -3.47 13.78 -6.02
CA ASP A 66 -3.00 13.16 -7.27
C ASP A 66 -1.69 12.38 -7.08
N GLU A 67 -0.75 12.92 -6.32
CA GLU A 67 0.53 12.27 -5.98
C GLU A 67 0.33 11.05 -5.06
N GLN A 68 -0.64 11.10 -4.14
CA GLN A 68 -1.03 9.96 -3.30
C GLN A 68 -1.62 8.82 -4.14
N HIS A 69 -2.43 9.13 -5.16
CA HIS A 69 -2.91 8.14 -6.12
C HIS A 69 -1.76 7.50 -6.92
N VAL A 70 -0.76 8.29 -7.32
CA VAL A 70 0.44 7.76 -8.00
C VAL A 70 1.24 6.86 -7.05
N LEU A 71 1.48 7.30 -5.82
CA LEU A 71 2.20 6.54 -4.80
C LEU A 71 1.50 5.20 -4.49
N ALA A 72 0.18 5.22 -4.33
CA ALA A 72 -0.66 4.03 -4.16
C ALA A 72 -0.51 3.05 -5.35
N ASN A 73 -0.53 3.54 -6.58
CA ASN A 73 -0.35 2.73 -7.79
C ASN A 73 1.05 2.09 -7.86
N LEU A 74 2.10 2.83 -7.50
CA LEU A 74 3.46 2.29 -7.46
C LEU A 74 3.57 1.18 -6.42
N MET A 75 2.92 1.33 -5.27
CA MET A 75 2.89 0.30 -4.23
C MET A 75 2.18 -0.98 -4.67
N ILE A 76 1.06 -0.86 -5.37
CA ILE A 76 0.39 -2.02 -5.99
C ILE A 76 1.35 -2.75 -6.93
N ARG A 77 2.03 -2.03 -7.83
CA ARG A 77 2.97 -2.62 -8.80
C ARG A 77 4.17 -3.27 -8.13
N LEU A 78 4.72 -2.64 -7.09
CA LEU A 78 5.84 -3.17 -6.32
C LEU A 78 5.47 -4.51 -5.67
N VAL A 79 4.30 -4.59 -5.06
CA VAL A 79 3.82 -5.82 -4.41
C VAL A 79 3.52 -6.92 -5.42
N GLN A 80 2.90 -6.58 -6.56
CA GLN A 80 2.68 -7.53 -7.65
C GLN A 80 3.99 -8.14 -8.16
N GLN A 81 5.04 -7.32 -8.35
CA GLN A 81 6.34 -7.82 -8.77
C GLN A 81 6.99 -8.75 -7.72
N ARG A 82 6.86 -8.42 -6.44
CA ARG A 82 7.42 -9.22 -5.34
C ARG A 82 6.77 -10.60 -5.18
N LYS A 83 5.52 -10.79 -5.62
CA LYS A 83 4.84 -12.10 -5.59
C LYS A 83 5.17 -12.99 -6.79
N THR A 84 5.78 -12.44 -7.83
CA THR A 84 6.21 -13.18 -9.04
C THR A 84 7.62 -13.77 -8.95
N HIS A 85 8.29 -13.64 -7.80
CA HIS A 85 9.59 -14.25 -7.47
C HIS A 85 9.49 -14.95 -6.12
#